data_AF-A0A9E2NP17-F1
#
_entry.id   AF-A0A9E2NP17-F1
#
_cell.length_a   1.000
_cell.length_b   1.000
_cell.length_c   1.000
_cell.angle_alpha   90.00
_cell.angle_beta   90.00
_cell.angle_gamma   90.00
#
_symmetry.space_group_name_H-M   'P 1'
#
loop_
_entity.id
_entity.type
_entity.pdbx_description
1 polymer ?
#
loop_
_entity_poly.entity_id
_entity_poly.type
_entity_poly.pdbx_seq_one_letter_code
_entity_poly.pdbx_strand_id
1 'polypeptide(L)'
;MNAILNRINEPKDLKELTHEELVTLSHEIREILIKKVSTTGGHFGPNLGMVEVTIALHYVFNSPVDKIVYDVSHQSYTHKILTGRKNAFIDSNQYHTVSGYTAPNESEHDFFTVGHTSTSVSLACGLAKARDLKGHHENIIAVIGDGSLSGGEAYEGLNN
;
A
#
# COMPACT_ATOMS: atom_id res chain seq x y z
N MET A 1 -8.40 -3.82 21.77
CA MET A 1 -6.98 -3.85 22.17
C MET A 1 -6.26 -4.48 21.01
N ASN A 2 -5.37 -3.76 20.32
CA ASN A 2 -4.81 -4.18 19.02
C ASN A 2 -3.55 -5.02 19.24
N ALA A 3 -3.73 -6.26 19.71
CA ALA A 3 -2.63 -7.07 20.19
C ALA A 3 -1.67 -7.48 19.07
N ILE A 4 -2.20 -7.75 17.87
CA ILE A 4 -1.37 -8.14 16.73
C ILE A 4 -0.71 -6.91 16.10
N LEU A 5 -1.48 -5.86 15.79
CA LEU A 5 -0.95 -4.66 15.13
C LEU A 5 0.13 -3.95 15.95
N ASN A 6 0.06 -4.01 17.29
CA ASN A 6 1.10 -3.42 18.13
C ASN A 6 2.48 -4.03 17.89
N ARG A 7 2.55 -5.29 17.42
CA ARG A 7 3.78 -5.99 17.06
C ARG A 7 4.29 -5.62 15.66
N ILE A 8 3.47 -4.96 14.82
CA ILE A 8 3.80 -4.68 13.42
C ILE A 8 4.28 -3.24 13.26
N ASN A 9 5.55 -3.06 12.94
CA ASN A 9 6.16 -1.77 12.65
C ASN A 9 6.69 -1.70 11.21
N GLU A 10 7.04 -2.82 10.61
CA GLU A 10 7.59 -2.91 9.25
C GLU A 10 7.16 -4.23 8.57
N PRO A 11 7.27 -4.34 7.22
CA PRO A 11 6.74 -5.49 6.50
C PRO A 11 7.31 -6.85 6.95
N LYS A 12 8.56 -6.90 7.42
CA LYS A 12 9.17 -8.15 7.90
C LYS A 12 8.42 -8.75 9.11
N ASP A 13 7.81 -7.92 9.95
CA ASP A 13 7.09 -8.37 11.14
C ASP A 13 5.86 -9.20 10.77
N LEU A 14 5.29 -8.98 9.57
CA LEU A 14 4.18 -9.77 9.05
C LEU A 14 4.57 -11.20 8.76
N LYS A 15 5.82 -11.44 8.33
CA LYS A 15 6.31 -12.77 7.92
C LYS A 15 6.42 -13.72 9.12
N GLU A 16 6.45 -13.20 10.34
CA GLU A 16 6.48 -13.97 11.58
C GLU A 16 5.08 -14.38 12.06
N LEU A 17 4.01 -13.85 11.45
CA LEU A 17 2.64 -14.16 11.83
C LEU A 17 2.16 -15.48 11.22
N THR A 18 1.37 -16.20 12.01
CA THR A 18 0.55 -17.31 11.53
C THR A 18 -0.62 -16.82 10.68
N HIS A 19 -1.22 -17.71 9.90
CA HIS A 19 -2.36 -17.35 9.06
C HIS A 19 -3.57 -16.84 9.88
N GLU A 20 -3.81 -17.42 11.05
CA GLU A 20 -4.87 -16.97 11.97
C GLU A 20 -4.57 -15.57 12.53
N GLU A 21 -3.31 -15.26 12.83
CA GLU A 21 -2.89 -13.92 13.24
C GLU A 21 -3.04 -12.90 12.10
N LEU A 22 -2.81 -13.28 10.84
CA LEU A 22 -3.05 -12.41 9.68
C LEU A 22 -4.54 -12.06 9.53
N VAL A 23 -5.43 -13.04 9.74
CA VAL A 23 -6.89 -12.80 9.77
C VAL A 23 -7.24 -11.84 10.91
N THR A 24 -6.69 -12.07 12.10
CA THR A 24 -6.91 -11.18 13.26
C THR A 24 -6.40 -9.76 12.97
N LEU A 25 -5.23 -9.63 12.35
CA LEU A 25 -4.67 -8.35 11.95
C LEU A 25 -5.57 -7.59 10.96
N SER A 26 -6.20 -8.28 10.00
CA SER A 26 -7.11 -7.63 9.05
C SER A 26 -8.34 -7.04 9.73
N HIS A 27 -8.86 -7.69 10.78
CA HIS A 27 -9.93 -7.15 11.62
C HIS A 27 -9.47 -5.93 12.41
N GLU A 28 -8.31 -5.99 13.08
CA GLU A 28 -7.76 -4.86 13.83
C GLU A 28 -7.52 -3.63 12.94
N ILE A 29 -6.94 -3.82 11.75
CA ILE A 29 -6.72 -2.73 10.79
C ILE A 29 -8.05 -2.13 10.33
N ARG A 30 -9.06 -2.96 10.03
CA ARG A 30 -10.38 -2.49 9.63
C ARG A 30 -11.03 -1.60 10.69
N GLU A 31 -10.96 -1.97 11.97
CA GLU A 31 -11.48 -1.15 13.06
C GLU A 31 -10.80 0.23 13.13
N ILE A 32 -9.48 0.27 12.96
CA ILE A 32 -8.70 1.50 12.97
C ILE A 32 -9.04 2.39 11.78
N LEU A 33 -9.13 1.82 10.58
CA LEU A 33 -9.52 2.57 9.38
C LEU A 33 -10.91 3.18 9.54
N ILE A 34 -11.87 2.43 10.09
CA ILE A 34 -13.21 2.93 10.37
C ILE A 34 -13.13 4.11 11.35
N LYS A 35 -12.47 3.93 12.50
CA LYS A 35 -12.34 4.98 13.51
C LYS A 35 -11.67 6.25 12.95
N LYS A 36 -10.56 6.09 12.25
CA LYS A 36 -9.78 7.18 11.65
C LYS A 36 -10.64 7.98 10.67
N VAL A 37 -11.23 7.30 9.69
CA VAL A 37 -11.97 7.97 8.61
C VAL A 37 -13.29 8.55 9.11
N SER A 38 -13.97 7.92 10.08
CA SER A 38 -15.14 8.52 10.73
C SER A 38 -14.81 9.81 11.50
N THR A 39 -13.56 9.99 11.93
CA THR A 39 -13.13 11.20 12.66
C THR A 39 -12.63 12.29 11.71
N THR A 40 -11.86 11.93 10.67
CA THR A 40 -11.16 12.92 9.84
C THR A 40 -11.63 13.02 8.40
N GLY A 41 -12.56 12.18 7.97
CA GLY A 41 -12.83 11.96 6.55
C GLY A 41 -11.67 11.25 5.83
N GLY A 42 -11.74 11.21 4.50
CA GLY A 42 -10.80 10.52 3.61
C GLY A 42 -11.45 9.36 2.86
N HIS A 43 -10.63 8.58 2.15
CA HIS A 43 -11.10 7.55 1.21
C HIS A 43 -11.46 6.27 1.97
N PHE A 44 -12.75 6.05 2.19
CA PHE A 44 -13.23 4.94 3.02
C PHE A 44 -13.27 3.60 2.30
N GLY A 45 -14.14 3.49 1.27
CA GLY A 45 -14.43 2.24 0.57
C GLY A 45 -13.19 1.53 0.01
N PRO A 46 -12.33 2.23 -0.76
CA PRO A 46 -11.15 1.63 -1.35
C PRO A 46 -10.17 1.06 -0.32
N ASN A 47 -9.95 1.74 0.81
CA ASN A 47 -9.06 1.24 1.87
C ASN A 47 -9.62 0.01 2.57
N LEU A 48 -10.94 -0.05 2.82
CA LEU A 48 -11.56 -1.23 3.43
C LEU A 48 -11.56 -2.46 2.52
N GLY A 49 -11.70 -2.26 1.20
CA GLY A 49 -11.65 -3.33 0.21
C GLY A 49 -10.25 -3.89 -0.04
N MET A 50 -9.21 -3.18 0.40
CA MET A 50 -7.81 -3.50 0.09
C MET A 50 -7.03 -4.03 1.30
N VAL A 51 -7.65 -4.19 2.48
CA VAL A 51 -6.97 -4.62 3.71
C VAL A 51 -6.25 -5.95 3.53
N GLU A 52 -7.00 -7.01 3.18
CA GLU A 52 -6.48 -8.37 3.08
C GLU A 52 -5.44 -8.51 1.96
N VAL A 53 -5.72 -7.90 0.79
CA VAL A 53 -4.79 -7.94 -0.34
C VAL A 53 -3.49 -7.21 0.01
N THR A 54 -3.55 -6.08 0.71
CA THR A 54 -2.33 -5.36 1.11
C THR A 54 -1.51 -6.13 2.14
N ILE A 55 -2.17 -6.78 3.10
CA ILE A 55 -1.50 -7.68 4.06
C ILE A 55 -0.81 -8.81 3.29
N ALA A 56 -1.50 -9.46 2.34
CA ALA A 56 -0.95 -10.54 1.54
C ALA A 56 0.24 -10.09 0.68
N LEU A 57 0.15 -8.91 0.05
CA LEU A 57 1.26 -8.34 -0.72
C LEU A 57 2.51 -8.16 0.14
N HIS A 58 2.39 -7.55 1.32
CA HIS A 58 3.53 -7.34 2.22
C HIS A 58 4.00 -8.62 2.93
N TYR A 59 3.13 -9.62 3.09
CA TYR A 59 3.51 -10.94 3.61
C TYR A 59 4.39 -11.69 2.60
N VAL A 60 3.97 -11.73 1.32
CA VAL A 60 4.65 -12.46 0.25
C VAL A 60 5.91 -11.72 -0.22
N PHE A 61 5.77 -10.46 -0.60
CA PHE A 61 6.86 -9.66 -1.18
C PHE A 61 7.73 -9.02 -0.09
N ASN A 62 8.88 -8.48 -0.48
CA ASN A 62 9.88 -7.88 0.40
C ASN A 62 10.04 -6.38 0.11
N SER A 63 9.04 -5.57 0.45
CA SER A 63 9.14 -4.12 0.32
C SER A 63 10.16 -3.56 1.34
N PRO A 64 11.06 -2.62 0.96
CA PRO A 64 11.09 -1.82 -0.28
C PRO A 64 12.03 -2.38 -1.38
N VAL A 65 12.61 -3.57 -1.19
CA VAL A 65 13.40 -4.25 -2.23
C VAL A 65 12.50 -4.54 -3.42
N ASP A 66 11.39 -5.25 -3.18
CA ASP A 66 10.30 -5.38 -4.14
C ASP A 66 9.50 -4.07 -4.21
N LYS A 67 9.06 -3.73 -5.42
CA LYS A 67 8.41 -2.46 -5.74
C LYS A 67 6.91 -2.67 -5.90
N ILE A 68 6.12 -2.13 -4.97
CA ILE A 68 4.65 -2.14 -5.05
C ILE A 68 4.18 -0.74 -5.46
N VAL A 69 3.63 -0.61 -6.66
CA VAL A 69 3.15 0.64 -7.25
C VAL A 69 1.62 0.67 -7.18
N TYR A 70 1.06 1.62 -6.43
CA TYR A 70 -0.39 1.78 -6.32
C TYR A 70 -0.92 2.82 -7.32
N ASP A 71 -1.89 2.45 -8.13
CA ASP A 71 -2.61 3.38 -9.02
C ASP A 71 -3.58 4.25 -8.23
N VAL A 72 -3.59 5.57 -8.49
CA VAL A 72 -4.23 6.62 -7.67
C VAL A 72 -3.72 6.69 -6.22
N SER A 73 -3.39 5.55 -5.61
CA SER A 73 -2.88 5.31 -4.26
C SER A 73 -3.83 5.64 -3.10
N HIS A 74 -5.06 6.08 -3.36
CA HIS A 74 -6.07 6.30 -2.33
C HIS A 74 -6.51 5.06 -1.53
N GLN A 75 -6.10 3.87 -1.95
CA GLN A 75 -6.33 2.56 -1.31
C GLN A 75 -5.10 2.06 -0.51
N SER A 76 -4.19 2.96 -0.15
CA SER A 76 -2.88 2.62 0.44
C SER A 76 -2.78 2.80 1.96
N TYR A 77 -3.87 3.04 2.69
CA TYR A 77 -3.80 3.29 4.14
C TYR A 77 -3.25 2.07 4.89
N THR A 78 -3.73 0.87 4.56
CA THR A 78 -3.16 -0.38 5.10
C THR A 78 -1.68 -0.51 4.76
N HIS A 79 -1.27 -0.13 3.54
CA HIS A 79 0.13 -0.15 3.15
C HIS A 79 0.96 0.78 4.06
N LYS A 80 0.48 2.01 4.31
CA LYS A 80 1.14 2.96 5.21
C LYS A 80 1.21 2.43 6.65
N ILE A 81 0.12 1.85 7.16
CA ILE A 81 0.07 1.23 8.50
C ILE A 81 1.18 0.18 8.66
N LEU A 82 1.35 -0.69 7.66
CA LEU A 82 2.28 -1.82 7.67
C LEU A 82 3.75 -1.44 7.38
N THR A 83 4.02 -0.16 7.08
CA THR A 83 5.34 0.34 6.65
C THR A 83 5.78 1.53 7.52
N GLY A 84 5.72 1.35 8.83
CA GLY A 84 6.25 2.30 9.81
C GLY A 84 5.35 3.49 10.16
N ARG A 85 4.20 3.65 9.51
CA ARG A 85 3.36 4.86 9.65
C ARG A 85 2.07 4.62 10.43
N LYS A 86 1.99 3.54 11.21
CA LYS A 86 0.78 3.16 12.00
C LYS A 86 0.26 4.29 12.88
N ASN A 87 1.14 5.11 13.48
CA ASN A 87 0.75 6.17 14.41
C ASN A 87 -0.19 7.20 13.78
N ALA A 88 -0.05 7.47 12.48
CA ALA A 88 -0.94 8.37 11.76
C ALA A 88 -2.39 7.85 11.64
N PHE A 89 -2.64 6.60 12.02
CA PHE A 89 -3.95 5.96 11.97
C PHE A 89 -4.50 5.62 13.36
N ILE A 90 -3.64 5.46 14.38
CA ILE A 90 -4.07 5.09 15.74
C ILE A 90 -4.03 6.25 16.75
N ASP A 91 -3.20 7.27 16.53
CA ASP A 91 -3.08 8.44 17.40
C ASP A 91 -3.76 9.65 16.76
N SER A 92 -4.82 10.15 17.39
CA SER A 92 -5.60 11.29 16.90
C SER A 92 -4.78 12.57 16.75
N ASN A 93 -3.69 12.74 17.50
CA ASN A 93 -2.82 13.90 17.36
C ASN A 93 -1.91 13.80 16.12
N GLN A 94 -1.72 12.60 15.58
CA GLN A 94 -0.84 12.32 14.44
C GLN A 94 -1.62 12.05 13.14
N TYR A 95 -2.94 12.14 13.19
CA TYR A 95 -3.86 11.88 12.09
C TYR A 95 -3.59 12.62 10.77
N HIS A 96 -2.86 13.73 10.81
CA HIS A 96 -2.55 14.57 9.64
C HIS A 96 -1.05 14.60 9.31
N THR A 97 -0.27 13.67 9.86
CA THR A 97 1.19 13.61 9.66
C THR A 97 1.60 12.90 8.37
N VAL A 98 0.67 12.21 7.71
CA VAL A 98 0.90 11.52 6.43
C VAL A 98 -0.18 11.88 5.42
N SER A 99 0.20 11.89 4.14
CA SER A 99 -0.69 12.07 3.00
C SER A 99 -1.69 10.92 2.87
N GLY A 100 -2.83 11.20 2.26
CA GLY A 100 -3.81 10.18 1.86
C GLY A 100 -3.36 9.33 0.66
N TYR A 101 -2.23 9.65 0.07
CA TYR A 101 -1.65 9.04 -1.14
C TYR A 101 -0.24 8.56 -0.86
N THR A 102 0.29 7.65 -1.68
CA THR A 102 1.73 7.31 -1.61
C THR A 102 2.57 8.55 -1.91
N ALA A 103 3.67 8.71 -1.18
CA ALA A 103 4.53 9.88 -1.28
C ALA A 103 6.00 9.49 -0.95
N PRO A 104 6.95 9.57 -1.91
CA PRO A 104 8.33 9.13 -1.69
C PRO A 104 9.10 9.90 -0.61
N ASN A 105 8.70 11.14 -0.33
CA ASN A 105 9.25 11.93 0.76
C ASN A 105 8.77 11.45 2.15
N GLU A 106 7.72 10.64 2.23
CA GLU A 106 7.20 10.07 3.48
C GLU A 106 7.78 8.71 3.81
N SER A 107 8.17 7.91 2.81
CA SER A 107 8.60 6.54 3.02
C SER A 107 9.35 5.96 1.82
N GLU A 108 10.36 5.14 2.09
CA GLU A 108 11.05 4.33 1.08
C GLU A 108 10.17 3.26 0.42
N HIS A 109 9.01 2.96 1.03
CA HIS A 109 8.02 2.02 0.49
C HIS A 109 7.10 2.67 -0.56
N ASP A 110 7.13 3.99 -0.70
CA ASP A 110 6.30 4.77 -1.62
C ASP A 110 7.16 5.21 -2.81
N PHE A 111 7.03 4.57 -3.97
CA PHE A 111 7.93 4.85 -5.10
C PHE A 111 7.52 6.06 -5.95
N PHE A 112 6.24 6.41 -5.92
CA PHE A 112 5.68 7.52 -6.72
C PHE A 112 4.62 8.28 -5.93
N THR A 113 4.55 9.59 -6.15
CA THR A 113 3.39 10.40 -5.77
C THR A 113 2.34 10.29 -6.85
N VAL A 114 1.28 9.53 -6.57
CA VAL A 114 0.22 9.24 -7.55
C VAL A 114 -1.11 9.74 -7.01
N GLY A 115 -1.87 10.42 -7.87
CA GLY A 115 -3.23 10.89 -7.58
C GLY A 115 -4.13 10.85 -8.82
N HIS A 116 -3.56 11.02 -10.02
CA HIS A 116 -4.24 10.72 -11.28
C HIS A 116 -4.29 9.19 -11.52
N THR A 117 -5.33 8.75 -12.21
CA THR A 117 -5.60 7.34 -12.51
C THR A 117 -4.75 6.83 -13.67
N SER A 118 -4.59 5.51 -13.77
CA SER A 118 -4.10 4.75 -14.95
C SER A 118 -2.60 4.77 -15.19
N THR A 119 -1.81 5.35 -14.29
CA THR A 119 -0.35 5.55 -14.45
C THR A 119 0.49 4.36 -13.98
N SER A 120 -0.06 3.52 -13.09
CA SER A 120 0.73 2.51 -12.35
C SER A 120 1.41 1.47 -13.23
N VAL A 121 0.74 1.02 -14.29
CA VAL A 121 1.27 0.00 -15.21
C VAL A 121 2.49 0.55 -15.95
N SER A 122 2.37 1.74 -16.55
CA SER A 122 3.47 2.41 -17.25
C SER A 122 4.65 2.69 -16.33
N LEU A 123 4.39 3.14 -15.09
CA LEU A 123 5.42 3.34 -14.07
C LEU A 123 6.12 2.02 -13.69
N ALA A 124 5.36 0.94 -13.53
CA ALA A 124 5.90 -0.39 -13.25
C ALA A 124 6.74 -0.93 -14.41
N CYS A 125 6.32 -0.72 -15.67
CA CYS A 125 7.13 -1.08 -16.84
C CYS A 125 8.47 -0.34 -16.85
N GLY A 126 8.48 0.95 -16.50
CA GLY A 126 9.71 1.74 -16.35
C GLY A 126 10.64 1.18 -15.25
N LEU A 127 10.09 0.84 -14.08
CA LEU A 127 10.84 0.21 -12.99
C LEU A 127 11.41 -1.15 -13.39
N ALA A 128 10.62 -2.00 -14.05
CA ALA A 128 11.06 -3.32 -14.52
C ALA A 128 12.18 -3.18 -15.56
N LYS A 129 12.06 -2.24 -16.50
CA LYS A 129 13.12 -1.98 -17.48
C LYS A 129 14.41 -1.51 -16.81
N ALA A 130 14.31 -0.61 -15.83
CA ALA A 130 15.47 -0.10 -15.10
C ALA A 130 16.15 -1.20 -14.26
N ARG A 131 15.35 -2.08 -13.62
CA ARG A 131 15.84 -3.27 -12.90
C ARG A 131 16.66 -4.16 -13.82
N ASP A 132 16.10 -4.52 -14.99
CA ASP A 132 16.74 -5.45 -15.93
C ASP A 132 18.06 -4.87 -16.48
N LEU A 133 18.08 -3.58 -16.79
CA LEU A 133 19.31 -2.88 -17.24
C LEU A 133 20.40 -2.85 -16.16
N LYS A 134 20.03 -2.91 -14.89
CA LYS A 134 20.97 -2.98 -13.75
C LYS A 134 21.34 -4.42 -13.37
N GLY A 135 20.76 -5.43 -14.03
CA GLY A 135 20.99 -6.84 -13.70
C GLY A 135 20.42 -7.24 -12.34
N HIS A 136 19.40 -6.52 -11.84
CA HIS A 136 18.73 -6.88 -10.60
C HIS A 136 17.52 -7.79 -10.85
N HIS A 137 16.92 -8.31 -9.78
CA HIS A 137 15.90 -9.37 -9.85
C HIS A 137 14.72 -9.18 -8.88
N GLU A 138 14.54 -7.98 -8.29
CA GLU A 138 13.37 -7.68 -7.46
C GLU A 138 12.05 -7.77 -8.23
N ASN A 139 10.97 -8.05 -7.52
CA ASN A 139 9.62 -8.06 -8.07
C ASN A 139 9.12 -6.63 -8.25
N ILE A 140 8.43 -6.38 -9.37
CA ILE A 140 7.72 -5.13 -9.63
C ILE A 140 6.24 -5.46 -9.75
N ILE A 141 5.42 -4.87 -8.90
CA ILE A 141 4.00 -5.16 -8.75
C ILE A 141 3.21 -3.87 -8.97
N ALA A 142 2.33 -3.85 -9.97
CA ALA A 142 1.35 -2.78 -10.15
C ALA A 142 0.01 -3.19 -9.52
N VAL A 143 -0.56 -2.32 -8.69
CA VAL A 143 -1.88 -2.47 -8.08
C VAL A 143 -2.81 -1.43 -8.70
N ILE A 144 -3.71 -1.88 -9.58
CA ILE A 144 -4.62 -1.01 -10.33
C ILE A 144 -6.08 -1.41 -10.08
N GLY A 145 -6.94 -0.41 -9.84
CA GLY A 145 -8.39 -0.61 -9.76
C GLY A 145 -9.01 -0.73 -11.15
N ASP A 146 -10.13 -1.44 -11.25
CA ASP A 146 -10.89 -1.65 -12.50
C ASP A 146 -11.27 -0.34 -13.20
N GLY A 147 -11.70 0.67 -12.43
CA GLY A 147 -11.99 2.00 -12.98
C GLY A 147 -10.74 2.68 -13.58
N SER A 148 -9.58 2.52 -12.95
CA SER A 148 -8.31 3.08 -13.46
C SER A 148 -7.76 2.29 -14.65
N LEU A 149 -8.04 0.99 -14.72
CA LEU A 149 -7.65 0.13 -15.84
C LEU A 149 -8.32 0.53 -17.15
N SER A 150 -9.48 1.19 -17.10
CA SER A 150 -10.19 1.69 -18.28
C SER A 150 -9.53 2.90 -18.96
N GLY A 151 -8.52 3.52 -18.32
CA GLY A 151 -7.80 4.65 -18.88
C GLY A 151 -6.84 4.24 -20.01
N GLY A 152 -6.73 5.09 -21.03
CA GLY A 152 -5.87 4.83 -22.20
C GLY A 152 -4.40 4.59 -21.83
N GLU A 153 -3.86 5.32 -20.85
CA GLU A 153 -2.48 5.13 -20.37
C GLU A 153 -2.25 3.74 -19.77
N ALA A 154 -3.24 3.16 -19.08
CA ALA A 154 -3.13 1.81 -18.56
C ALA A 154 -3.10 0.77 -19.70
N TYR A 155 -3.89 0.99 -20.76
CA TYR A 155 -3.88 0.14 -21.95
C TYR A 155 -2.55 0.23 -22.70
N GLU A 156 -2.02 1.44 -22.88
CA GLU A 156 -0.70 1.64 -23.49
C GLU A 156 0.41 0.98 -22.65
N GLY A 157 0.34 1.08 -21.32
CA GLY A 157 1.29 0.42 -20.42
C GLY A 157 1.24 -1.11 -20.51
N LEU A 158 0.07 -1.71 -20.70
CA LEU A 158 -0.09 -3.16 -20.90
C LEU A 158 0.38 -3.64 -22.28
N ASN A 159 0.33 -2.76 -23.28
CA ASN A 159 0.73 -3.06 -24.66
C ASN A 159 2.17 -2.62 -24.97
N ASN A 160 3.01 -2.41 -23.94
CA ASN A 160 4.38 -1.94 -24.06
C ASN A 160 5.37 -3.03 -24.51
#